data_AF-A0A914L589-F1
#
_entry.id   AF-A0A914L589-F1
#
_cell.length_a   1.000
_cell.length_b   1.000
_cell.length_c   1.000
_cell.angle_alpha   90.00
_cell.angle_beta   90.00
_cell.angle_gamma   90.00
#
_symmetry.space_group_name_H-M   'P 1'
#
loop_
_entity.id
_entity.type
_entity.pdbx_description
1 polymer ?
#
loop_
_entity_poly.entity_id
_entity_poly.type
_entity_poly.pdbx_seq_one_letter_code
_entity_poly.pdbx_strand_id
1 'polypeptide(L)'
;MSVSGSKSCLSDTKVYFKLRKQIFLKERTFSDFSIPELLIYLQFPAELVHICLLVFLLQIPIIGEIIIALGIFRPQLVLTRHFWTPQQTTTVQLNELKKIQDVNFPCILQQLSEKNKNLSTQLPLKFYQLLSTTVNLPKLEELSSSQLYHLKRLHKVSPFSLGTKSLMERILILQLLDSKMAEDMEKELKGLDVNQLKLHLYIRKLNYAKMDAENMQSLLNKWLQHCSTLPPSTYVYAPFLIQAKF
;
A
#
# COMPACT_ATOMS: atom_id res chain seq x y z
N MET A 1 7.59 3.53 -25.27
CA MET A 1 6.98 3.28 -23.94
C MET A 1 6.26 1.92 -23.89
N SER A 2 5.41 1.54 -24.86
CA SER A 2 4.63 0.28 -24.82
C SER A 2 5.47 -1.00 -24.71
N VAL A 3 6.52 -1.16 -25.52
CA VAL A 3 7.37 -2.37 -25.52
C VAL A 3 8.10 -2.55 -24.18
N SER A 4 8.52 -1.45 -23.54
CA SER A 4 9.13 -1.49 -22.21
C SER A 4 8.10 -1.85 -21.14
N GLY A 5 6.91 -1.24 -21.19
CA GLY A 5 5.84 -1.50 -20.24
C GLY A 5 5.34 -2.95 -20.26
N SER A 6 5.15 -3.52 -21.45
CA SER A 6 4.75 -4.93 -21.58
C SER A 6 5.81 -5.88 -21.05
N LYS A 7 7.10 -5.62 -21.32
CA LYS A 7 8.21 -6.42 -20.79
C LYS A 7 8.25 -6.37 -19.25
N SER A 8 8.13 -5.18 -18.67
CA SER A 8 8.06 -5.01 -17.22
C SER A 8 6.85 -5.70 -16.61
N CYS A 9 5.66 -5.53 -17.18
CA CYS A 9 4.44 -6.18 -16.70
C CYS A 9 4.54 -7.71 -16.77
N LEU A 10 5.09 -8.26 -17.85
CA LEU A 10 5.31 -9.71 -17.98
C LEU A 10 6.37 -10.22 -16.99
N SER A 11 7.42 -9.44 -16.71
CA SER A 11 8.41 -9.76 -15.70
C SER A 11 7.78 -9.85 -14.31
N ASP A 12 7.01 -8.83 -13.91
CA ASP A 12 6.33 -8.79 -12.61
C ASP A 12 5.32 -9.92 -12.48
N THR A 13 4.58 -10.22 -13.55
CA THR A 13 3.68 -11.39 -13.65
C THR A 13 4.43 -12.70 -13.34
N LYS A 14 5.56 -12.93 -14.04
CA LYS A 14 6.36 -14.16 -13.88
C LYS A 14 6.92 -14.28 -12.46
N VAL A 15 7.48 -13.20 -11.93
CA VAL A 15 8.02 -13.15 -10.56
C VAL A 15 6.90 -13.43 -9.57
N TYR A 16 5.76 -12.74 -9.67
CA TYR A 16 4.63 -12.93 -8.77
C TYR A 16 4.13 -14.38 -8.73
N PHE A 17 3.88 -15.00 -9.89
CA PHE A 17 3.41 -16.38 -9.95
C PHE A 17 4.47 -17.38 -9.47
N LYS A 18 5.75 -17.13 -9.73
CA LYS A 18 6.85 -17.93 -9.17
C LYS A 18 6.84 -17.88 -7.65
N LEU A 19 6.81 -16.69 -7.05
CA LEU A 19 6.78 -16.51 -5.60
C LEU A 19 5.56 -17.19 -4.97
N ARG A 20 4.38 -17.02 -5.58
CA ARG A 20 3.14 -17.65 -5.13
C ARG A 20 3.21 -19.18 -5.18
N LYS A 21 3.79 -19.74 -6.25
CA LYS A 21 4.02 -21.19 -6.37
C LYS A 21 4.96 -21.69 -5.26
N GLN A 22 6.06 -20.99 -5.00
CA GLN A 22 7.03 -21.37 -3.97
C GLN A 22 6.43 -21.36 -2.56
N ILE A 23 5.59 -20.35 -2.24
CA ILE A 23 4.84 -20.30 -0.98
C ILE A 23 3.86 -21.47 -0.89
N PHE A 24 3.11 -21.74 -1.97
CA PHE A 24 2.14 -22.83 -2.01
C PHE A 24 2.79 -24.20 -1.81
N LEU A 25 3.95 -24.43 -2.45
CA LEU A 25 4.74 -25.65 -2.31
C LEU A 25 5.56 -25.70 -1.00
N LYS A 26 5.49 -24.67 -0.15
CA LYS A 26 6.26 -24.53 1.09
C LYS A 26 7.79 -24.63 0.89
N GLU A 27 8.27 -24.29 -0.31
CA GLU A 27 9.70 -24.27 -0.65
C GLU A 27 10.42 -23.06 -0.02
N ARG A 28 9.67 -21.97 0.17
CA ARG A 28 10.15 -20.72 0.78
C ARG A 28 9.06 -20.08 1.63
N THR A 29 9.50 -19.35 2.64
CA THR A 29 8.65 -18.47 3.43
C THR A 29 8.80 -17.02 2.96
N PHE A 30 7.90 -16.13 3.38
CA PHE A 30 8.01 -14.71 3.04
C PHE A 30 9.34 -14.11 3.49
N SER A 31 9.88 -14.56 4.63
CA SER A 31 11.16 -14.11 5.20
C SER A 31 12.36 -14.32 4.27
N ASP A 32 12.27 -15.26 3.33
CA ASP A 32 13.33 -15.57 2.37
C ASP A 32 13.34 -14.63 1.16
N PHE A 33 12.32 -13.79 1.01
CA PHE A 33 12.19 -12.91 -0.15
C PHE A 33 13.09 -11.68 -0.03
N SER A 34 13.60 -11.23 -1.18
CA SER A 34 14.31 -9.96 -1.31
C SER A 34 13.33 -8.76 -1.27
N ILE A 35 13.86 -7.55 -1.02
CA ILE A 35 13.07 -6.31 -1.03
C ILE A 35 12.29 -6.12 -2.35
N PRO A 36 12.90 -6.29 -3.54
CA PRO A 36 12.16 -6.18 -4.81
C PRO A 36 11.05 -7.23 -4.95
N GLU A 37 11.29 -8.47 -4.52
CA GLU A 37 10.28 -9.54 -4.56
C GLU A 37 9.08 -9.23 -3.65
N LEU A 38 9.34 -8.72 -2.45
CA LEU A 38 8.29 -8.27 -1.52
C LEU A 38 7.49 -7.10 -2.11
N LEU A 39 8.15 -6.12 -2.74
CA LEU A 39 7.47 -5.01 -3.40
C LEU A 39 6.53 -5.51 -4.51
N ILE A 40 7.01 -6.40 -5.38
CA ILE A 40 6.19 -7.00 -6.45
C ILE A 40 5.00 -7.73 -5.83
N TYR A 41 5.23 -8.57 -4.82
CA TYR A 41 4.17 -9.33 -4.16
C TYR A 41 3.11 -8.43 -3.51
N LEU A 42 3.50 -7.27 -2.96
CA LEU A 42 2.61 -6.32 -2.33
C LEU A 42 1.79 -5.46 -3.30
N GLN A 43 2.30 -5.22 -4.51
CA GLN A 43 1.68 -4.33 -5.50
C GLN A 43 0.85 -5.08 -6.54
N PHE A 44 1.40 -6.17 -7.05
CA PHE A 44 0.87 -6.85 -8.23
C PHE A 44 -0.51 -7.51 -8.07
N PRO A 45 -0.95 -8.03 -6.90
CA PRO A 45 -2.26 -8.68 -6.78
C PRO A 45 -3.44 -7.81 -7.21
N ALA A 46 -3.43 -6.52 -6.85
CA ALA A 46 -4.49 -5.59 -7.24
C ALA A 46 -4.46 -5.29 -8.75
N GLU A 47 -3.27 -5.23 -9.33
CA GLU A 47 -3.08 -5.02 -10.77
C GLU A 47 -3.47 -6.25 -11.58
N LEU A 48 -3.24 -7.45 -11.06
CA LEU A 48 -3.63 -8.70 -11.71
C LEU A 48 -5.14 -8.80 -11.89
N VAL A 49 -5.92 -8.45 -10.85
CA VAL A 49 -7.39 -8.42 -10.95
C VAL A 49 -7.83 -7.44 -12.04
N HIS A 50 -7.21 -6.26 -12.09
CA HIS A 50 -7.47 -5.26 -13.12
C HIS A 50 -7.12 -5.76 -14.53
N ILE A 51 -5.96 -6.42 -14.71
CA ILE A 51 -5.54 -7.01 -15.99
C ILE A 51 -6.52 -8.10 -16.42
N CYS A 52 -6.91 -9.02 -15.53
CA CYS A 52 -7.84 -10.09 -15.85
C CYS A 52 -9.21 -9.53 -16.28
N LEU A 53 -9.72 -8.55 -15.55
CA LEU A 53 -10.98 -7.88 -15.90
C LEU A 53 -10.89 -7.17 -17.25
N LEU A 54 -9.77 -6.50 -17.51
CA LEU A 54 -9.53 -5.82 -18.78
C LEU A 54 -9.50 -6.80 -19.97
N VAL A 55 -8.73 -7.89 -19.84
CA VAL A 55 -8.61 -8.92 -20.88
C VAL A 55 -9.96 -9.55 -21.20
N PHE A 56 -10.78 -9.78 -20.17
CA PHE A 56 -12.14 -10.28 -20.32
C PHE A 56 -13.03 -9.29 -21.08
N LEU A 57 -13.05 -8.01 -20.66
CA LEU A 57 -13.88 -6.98 -21.28
C LEU A 57 -13.48 -6.66 -22.73
N LEU A 58 -12.19 -6.80 -23.06
CA LEU A 58 -11.69 -6.60 -24.43
C LEU A 58 -12.27 -7.59 -25.44
N GLN A 59 -12.77 -8.75 -25.01
CA GLN A 59 -13.40 -9.73 -25.90
C GLN A 59 -14.82 -9.34 -26.32
N ILE A 60 -15.42 -8.33 -25.66
CA ILE A 60 -16.79 -7.91 -25.93
C ILE A 60 -16.78 -6.82 -27.02
N PRO A 61 -17.46 -7.02 -28.17
CA PRO A 61 -17.58 -5.99 -29.20
C PRO A 61 -18.13 -4.67 -28.65
N ILE A 62 -17.78 -3.53 -29.26
CA ILE A 62 -18.08 -2.16 -28.80
C ILE A 62 -17.35 -1.80 -27.49
N ILE A 63 -17.48 -2.61 -26.43
CA ILE A 63 -16.80 -2.38 -25.14
C ILE A 63 -15.28 -2.43 -25.33
N GLY A 64 -14.76 -3.44 -26.04
CA GLY A 64 -13.34 -3.57 -26.32
C GLY A 64 -12.79 -2.38 -27.12
N GLU A 65 -13.54 -1.87 -28.09
CA GLU A 65 -13.16 -0.69 -28.88
C GLU A 65 -13.10 0.58 -28.02
N ILE A 66 -14.09 0.79 -27.14
CA ILE A 66 -14.09 1.88 -26.17
C ILE A 66 -12.87 1.77 -25.25
N ILE A 67 -12.57 0.57 -24.76
CA ILE A 67 -11.40 0.31 -23.89
C ILE A 67 -10.09 0.62 -24.61
N ILE A 68 -9.95 0.22 -25.88
CA ILE A 68 -8.78 0.53 -26.70
C ILE A 68 -8.64 2.04 -26.88
N ALA A 69 -9.72 2.75 -27.21
CA ALA A 69 -9.72 4.20 -27.32
C ALA A 69 -9.31 4.87 -25.99
N LEU A 70 -9.87 4.42 -24.86
CA LEU A 70 -9.48 4.90 -23.53
C LEU A 70 -8.02 4.58 -23.20
N GLY A 71 -7.48 3.45 -23.64
CA GLY A 71 -6.06 3.11 -23.48
C GLY A 71 -5.13 4.10 -24.18
N ILE A 72 -5.55 4.68 -25.31
CA ILE A 72 -4.80 5.69 -26.07
C ILE A 72 -4.94 7.07 -25.42
N PHE A 73 -6.16 7.51 -25.11
CA PHE A 73 -6.42 8.88 -24.65
C PHE A 73 -6.30 9.08 -23.13
N ARG A 74 -6.55 8.04 -22.33
CA ARG A 74 -6.61 8.06 -20.86
C ARG A 74 -6.03 6.76 -20.27
N PRO A 75 -4.72 6.48 -20.46
CA PRO A 75 -4.10 5.22 -20.07
C PRO A 75 -4.24 4.88 -18.58
N GLN A 76 -4.39 5.87 -17.70
CA GLN A 76 -4.56 5.67 -16.25
C GLN A 76 -5.86 4.94 -15.87
N LEU A 77 -6.89 4.98 -16.72
CA LEU A 77 -8.17 4.31 -16.46
C LEU A 77 -8.12 2.81 -16.78
N VAL A 78 -7.25 2.43 -17.71
CA VAL A 78 -7.30 1.13 -18.38
C VAL A 78 -6.02 0.33 -18.15
N LEU A 79 -4.85 0.98 -18.18
CA LEU A 79 -3.56 0.32 -18.09
C LEU A 79 -3.05 0.30 -16.65
N THR A 80 -2.22 -0.69 -16.33
CA THR A 80 -1.52 -0.77 -15.03
C THR A 80 -0.32 0.19 -14.98
N ARG A 81 0.27 0.34 -13.79
CA ARG A 81 1.40 1.26 -13.54
C ARG A 81 2.59 1.10 -14.50
N HIS A 82 2.77 -0.10 -15.08
CA HIS A 82 3.85 -0.41 -16.01
C HIS A 82 3.83 0.45 -17.28
N PHE A 83 2.67 1.03 -17.62
CA PHE A 83 2.49 1.84 -18.82
C PHE A 83 2.41 3.34 -18.52
N TRP A 84 2.47 3.73 -17.25
CA TRP A 84 2.32 5.11 -16.83
C TRP A 84 3.67 5.82 -16.82
N THR A 85 3.66 7.11 -17.15
CA THR A 85 4.84 7.96 -16.92
C THR A 85 5.03 8.20 -15.41
N PRO A 86 6.24 8.56 -14.95
CA PRO A 86 6.47 8.89 -13.54
C PRO A 86 5.53 9.97 -12.99
N GLN A 87 5.17 10.97 -13.81
CA GLN A 87 4.22 12.04 -13.47
C GLN A 87 2.79 11.50 -13.33
N GLN A 88 2.37 10.62 -14.24
CA GLN A 88 1.06 9.97 -14.20
C GLN A 88 0.95 9.09 -12.94
N THR A 89 1.97 8.28 -12.66
CA THR A 89 2.04 7.45 -11.45
C THR A 89 1.95 8.29 -10.18
N THR A 90 2.72 9.38 -10.10
CA THR A 90 2.66 10.30 -8.96
C THR A 90 1.24 10.86 -8.78
N THR A 91 0.62 11.31 -9.87
CA THR A 91 -0.73 11.90 -9.84
C THR A 91 -1.78 10.91 -9.35
N VAL A 92 -1.79 9.69 -9.90
CA VAL A 92 -2.74 8.63 -9.50
C VAL A 92 -2.54 8.25 -8.05
N GLN A 93 -1.30 8.04 -7.61
CA GLN A 93 -0.98 7.69 -6.23
C GLN A 93 -1.42 8.77 -5.24
N LEU A 94 -1.14 10.05 -5.53
CA LEU A 94 -1.56 11.15 -4.67
C LEU A 94 -3.07 11.34 -4.62
N ASN A 95 -3.77 11.17 -5.74
CA ASN A 95 -5.24 11.22 -5.78
C ASN A 95 -5.87 10.12 -4.91
N GLU A 96 -5.29 8.92 -4.93
CA GLU A 96 -5.75 7.83 -4.07
C GLU A 96 -5.45 8.09 -2.59
N LEU A 97 -4.27 8.59 -2.25
CA LEU A 97 -3.94 8.96 -0.87
C LEU A 97 -4.89 10.04 -0.35
N LYS A 98 -5.17 11.06 -1.16
CA LYS A 98 -6.16 12.09 -0.86
C LYS A 98 -7.54 11.48 -0.62
N LYS A 99 -8.02 10.60 -1.52
CA LYS A 99 -9.30 9.90 -1.33
C LYS A 99 -9.34 9.07 -0.04
N ILE A 100 -8.22 8.45 0.34
CA ILE A 100 -8.13 7.70 1.59
C ILE A 100 -8.27 8.64 2.80
N GLN A 101 -7.58 9.78 2.75
CA GLN A 101 -7.66 10.82 3.80
C GLN A 101 -9.07 11.42 3.89
N ASP A 102 -9.69 11.74 2.77
CA ASP A 102 -11.01 12.40 2.77
C ASP A 102 -12.14 11.45 3.19
N VAL A 103 -12.03 10.15 2.88
CA VAL A 103 -13.14 9.19 3.08
C VAL A 103 -12.89 8.23 4.24
N ASN A 104 -11.73 7.59 4.32
CA ASN A 104 -11.52 6.51 5.31
C ASN A 104 -11.04 7.03 6.65
N PHE A 105 -10.27 8.13 6.68
CA PHE A 105 -9.75 8.66 7.92
C PHE A 105 -10.85 9.14 8.86
N PRO A 106 -11.87 9.91 8.43
CA PRO A 106 -12.97 10.30 9.31
C PRO A 106 -13.68 9.09 9.92
N CYS A 107 -13.91 8.03 9.13
CA CYS A 107 -14.54 6.82 9.61
C CYS A 107 -13.66 6.09 10.64
N ILE A 108 -12.35 5.96 10.39
CA ILE A 108 -11.41 5.36 11.36
C ILE A 108 -11.36 6.20 12.64
N LEU A 109 -11.34 7.53 12.53
CA LEU A 109 -11.36 8.43 13.68
C LEU A 109 -12.61 8.23 14.52
N GLN A 110 -13.79 8.24 13.88
CA GLN A 110 -15.07 8.04 14.56
C GLN A 110 -15.05 6.74 15.38
N GLN A 111 -14.57 5.66 14.77
CA GLN A 111 -14.49 4.34 15.41
C GLN A 111 -13.54 4.32 16.61
N LEU A 112 -12.39 4.98 16.49
CA LEU A 112 -11.41 5.04 17.59
C LEU A 112 -11.84 6.01 18.69
N SER A 113 -12.60 7.06 18.35
CA SER A 113 -13.06 8.08 19.30
C SER A 113 -14.01 7.55 20.36
N GLU A 114 -14.76 6.48 20.06
CA GLU A 114 -15.61 5.78 21.02
C GLU A 114 -14.81 5.25 22.22
N LYS A 115 -13.57 4.81 21.98
CA LYS A 115 -12.67 4.26 23.00
C LYS A 115 -11.61 5.25 23.48
N ASN A 116 -11.39 6.34 22.75
CA ASN A 116 -10.33 7.32 23.00
C ASN A 116 -10.89 8.75 22.97
N LYS A 117 -11.26 9.26 24.15
CA LYS A 117 -11.72 10.65 24.29
C LYS A 117 -10.60 11.61 23.83
N ASN A 118 -10.95 12.61 23.04
CA ASN A 118 -10.04 13.64 22.52
C ASN A 118 -8.97 13.15 21.53
N LEU A 119 -9.11 11.97 20.91
CA LEU A 119 -8.14 11.50 19.92
C LEU A 119 -7.96 12.49 18.76
N SER A 120 -9.03 13.15 18.31
CA SER A 120 -8.97 14.13 17.21
C SER A 120 -8.01 15.29 17.48
N THR A 121 -7.94 15.79 18.73
CA THR A 121 -7.05 16.91 19.09
C THR A 121 -5.60 16.49 19.31
N GLN A 122 -5.35 15.19 19.48
CA GLN A 122 -4.01 14.63 19.62
C GLN A 122 -3.36 14.25 18.28
N LEU A 123 -4.17 14.09 17.23
CA LEU A 123 -3.68 13.74 15.90
C LEU A 123 -3.06 14.96 15.20
N PRO A 124 -1.96 14.78 14.43
CA PRO A 124 -1.23 13.54 14.22
C PRO A 124 -0.29 13.22 15.39
N LEU A 125 -0.18 11.94 15.74
CA LEU A 125 0.78 11.46 16.72
C LEU A 125 2.22 11.51 16.17
N LYS A 126 3.17 11.76 17.07
CA LYS A 126 4.59 11.58 16.79
C LYS A 126 4.94 10.09 16.80
N PHE A 127 5.93 9.68 16.01
CA PHE A 127 6.30 8.26 15.86
C PHE A 127 6.60 7.54 17.17
N TYR A 128 7.33 8.16 18.12
CA TYR A 128 7.63 7.56 19.42
C TYR A 128 6.37 7.30 20.26
N GLN A 129 5.27 8.01 19.98
CA GLN A 129 3.99 7.85 20.69
C GLN A 129 3.20 6.61 20.24
N LEU A 130 3.59 5.96 19.14
CA LEU A 130 2.91 4.75 18.64
C LEU A 130 3.20 3.51 19.49
N LEU A 131 4.35 3.47 20.16
CA LEU A 131 4.78 2.37 21.03
C LEU A 131 4.31 2.56 22.46
N SER A 132 4.31 3.80 22.94
CA SER A 132 3.65 4.13 24.21
C SER A 132 2.16 3.89 24.02
N THR A 133 1.52 3.14 24.90
CA THR A 133 0.11 2.71 24.86
C THR A 133 -0.91 3.85 24.98
N THR A 134 -0.62 5.02 24.41
CA THR A 134 -1.39 6.26 24.47
C THR A 134 -2.76 6.12 23.82
N VAL A 135 -2.92 5.22 22.85
CA VAL A 135 -4.19 4.97 22.16
C VAL A 135 -4.65 3.55 22.41
N ASN A 136 -5.87 3.40 22.91
CA ASN A 136 -6.55 2.11 23.05
C ASN A 136 -7.06 1.67 21.68
N LEU A 137 -6.34 0.75 21.04
CA LEU A 137 -6.68 0.21 19.73
C LEU A 137 -7.45 -1.10 19.89
N PRO A 138 -8.63 -1.24 19.22
CA PRO A 138 -9.38 -2.49 19.24
C PRO A 138 -8.60 -3.62 18.57
N LYS A 139 -8.77 -4.85 19.07
CA LYS A 139 -8.30 -6.04 18.35
C LYS A 139 -9.04 -6.16 17.02
N LEU A 140 -8.37 -6.71 16.01
CA LEU A 140 -8.97 -6.77 14.68
C LEU A 140 -10.20 -7.69 14.61
N GLU A 141 -10.22 -8.72 15.45
CA GLU A 141 -11.31 -9.69 15.57
C GLU A 141 -12.57 -9.07 16.17
N GLU A 142 -12.42 -7.98 16.93
CA GLU A 142 -13.52 -7.24 17.57
C GLU A 142 -14.15 -6.20 16.62
N LEU A 143 -13.57 -6.00 15.44
CA LEU A 143 -14.02 -4.97 14.51
C LEU A 143 -15.31 -5.38 13.78
N SER A 144 -16.23 -4.44 13.68
CA SER A 144 -17.39 -4.57 12.81
C SER A 144 -17.00 -4.62 11.33
N SER A 145 -17.87 -5.15 10.48
CA SER A 145 -17.64 -5.22 9.03
C SER A 145 -17.38 -3.84 8.41
N SER A 146 -18.02 -2.80 8.92
CA SER A 146 -17.80 -1.41 8.48
C SER A 146 -16.42 -0.90 8.89
N GLN A 147 -16.00 -1.14 10.14
CA GLN A 147 -14.67 -0.81 10.63
C GLN A 147 -13.57 -1.49 9.80
N LEU A 148 -13.73 -2.79 9.60
CA LEU A 148 -12.80 -3.59 8.83
C LEU A 148 -12.76 -3.17 7.35
N TYR A 149 -13.88 -2.75 6.76
CA TYR A 149 -13.92 -2.23 5.40
C TYR A 149 -12.98 -1.03 5.23
N HIS A 150 -13.07 -0.01 6.10
CA HIS A 150 -12.23 1.18 5.99
C HIS A 150 -10.73 0.89 6.19
N LEU A 151 -10.39 -0.04 7.09
CA LEU A 151 -8.99 -0.49 7.25
C LEU A 151 -8.49 -1.29 6.05
N LYS A 152 -9.31 -2.16 5.46
CA LYS A 152 -8.96 -2.86 4.22
C LYS A 152 -8.75 -1.87 3.07
N ARG A 153 -9.61 -0.86 2.94
CA ARG A 153 -9.48 0.20 1.93
C ARG A 153 -8.20 1.01 2.12
N LEU A 154 -7.83 1.34 3.37
CA LEU A 154 -6.56 1.98 3.69
C LEU A 154 -5.39 1.19 3.13
N HIS A 155 -5.34 -0.13 3.38
CA HIS A 155 -4.23 -1.00 2.96
C HIS A 155 -4.36 -1.60 1.56
N LYS A 156 -5.32 -1.13 0.76
CA LYS A 156 -5.63 -1.67 -0.58
C LYS A 156 -5.86 -3.19 -0.60
N VAL A 157 -6.46 -3.70 0.46
CA VAL A 157 -6.92 -5.09 0.53
C VAL A 157 -8.32 -5.18 -0.07
N SER A 158 -8.60 -6.26 -0.80
CA SER A 158 -9.92 -6.48 -1.39
C SER A 158 -11.00 -6.43 -0.31
N PRO A 159 -12.09 -5.65 -0.48
CA PRO A 159 -13.18 -5.63 0.49
C PRO A 159 -13.95 -6.95 0.51
N PHE A 160 -13.84 -7.77 -0.54
CA PHE A 160 -14.53 -9.06 -0.67
C PHE A 160 -13.81 -10.20 0.06
N SER A 161 -12.61 -9.98 0.59
CA SER A 161 -11.97 -10.99 1.43
C SER A 161 -12.74 -11.13 2.74
N LEU A 162 -12.94 -12.36 3.21
CA LEU A 162 -13.63 -12.63 4.47
C LEU A 162 -12.70 -12.37 5.67
N GLY A 163 -13.24 -11.72 6.70
CA GLY A 163 -12.56 -11.50 7.98
C GLY A 163 -11.24 -10.72 7.90
N THR A 164 -10.42 -10.86 8.93
CA THR A 164 -9.18 -10.08 9.15
C THR A 164 -7.96 -10.68 8.46
N LYS A 165 -8.01 -11.95 8.06
CA LYS A 165 -6.87 -12.73 7.56
C LYS A 165 -6.08 -12.03 6.46
N SER A 166 -6.75 -11.60 5.40
CA SER A 166 -6.11 -10.92 4.26
C SER A 166 -5.49 -9.57 4.61
N LEU A 167 -6.09 -8.85 5.57
CA LEU A 167 -5.54 -7.61 6.08
C LEU A 167 -4.27 -7.91 6.87
N MET A 168 -4.34 -8.87 7.79
CA MET A 168 -3.19 -9.31 8.57
C MET A 168 -2.04 -9.81 7.70
N GLU A 169 -2.31 -10.63 6.69
CA GLU A 169 -1.31 -11.06 5.72
C GLU A 169 -0.65 -9.85 5.02
N ARG A 170 -1.44 -8.87 4.56
CA ARG A 170 -0.92 -7.65 3.93
C ARG A 170 0.00 -6.86 4.85
N ILE A 171 -0.36 -6.76 6.13
CA ILE A 171 0.41 -6.04 7.14
C ILE A 171 1.69 -6.77 7.51
N LEU A 172 1.63 -8.08 7.73
CA LEU A 172 2.81 -8.88 8.05
C LEU A 172 3.86 -8.80 6.92
N ILE A 173 3.43 -8.81 5.66
CA ILE A 173 4.36 -8.66 4.53
C ILE A 173 4.94 -7.23 4.45
N LEU A 174 4.16 -6.20 4.78
CA LEU A 174 4.68 -4.82 4.89
C LEU A 174 5.70 -4.68 6.01
N GLN A 175 5.42 -5.27 7.17
CA GLN A 175 6.34 -5.24 8.30
C GLN A 175 7.62 -6.02 7.99
N LEU A 176 7.52 -7.15 7.30
CA LEU A 176 8.69 -7.88 6.84
C LEU A 176 9.54 -7.06 5.86
N LEU A 177 8.90 -6.36 4.92
CA LEU A 177 9.58 -5.41 4.04
C LEU A 177 10.29 -4.32 4.87
N ASP A 178 9.61 -3.76 5.87
CA ASP A 178 10.20 -2.75 6.76
C ASP A 178 11.39 -3.29 7.54
N SER A 179 11.29 -4.49 8.11
CA SER A 179 12.37 -5.13 8.86
C SER A 179 13.59 -5.38 7.98
N LYS A 180 13.41 -5.90 6.77
CA LYS A 180 14.53 -6.11 5.82
C LYS A 180 15.18 -4.80 5.39
N MET A 181 14.38 -3.76 5.17
CA MET A 181 14.94 -2.43 4.89
C MET A 181 15.67 -1.85 6.10
N ALA A 182 15.24 -2.18 7.32
CA ALA A 182 15.89 -1.70 8.54
C ALA A 182 17.22 -2.39 8.85
N GLU A 183 17.46 -3.61 8.33
CA GLU A 183 18.72 -4.35 8.52
C GLU A 183 19.95 -3.59 7.97
N ASP A 184 19.82 -2.95 6.81
CA ASP A 184 20.87 -2.12 6.19
C ASP A 184 20.28 -0.77 5.74
N MET A 185 19.66 -0.08 6.70
CA MET A 185 18.85 1.11 6.46
C MET A 185 19.60 2.23 5.72
N GLU A 186 20.87 2.45 6.04
CA GLU A 186 21.66 3.51 5.41
C GLU A 186 21.87 3.23 3.91
N LYS A 187 22.29 2.00 3.58
CA LYS A 187 22.51 1.59 2.19
C LYS A 187 21.21 1.59 1.41
N GLU A 188 20.15 1.00 1.98
CA GLU A 188 18.86 0.89 1.30
C GLU A 188 18.29 2.29 1.05
N LEU A 189 18.27 3.20 2.02
CA LEU A 189 17.75 4.55 1.82
C LEU A 189 18.57 5.39 0.84
N LYS A 190 19.91 5.29 0.85
CA LYS A 190 20.78 6.02 -0.08
C LYS A 190 20.66 5.51 -1.51
N GLY A 191 20.32 4.23 -1.70
CA GLY A 191 20.15 3.60 -3.00
C GLY A 191 18.84 3.98 -3.72
N LEU A 192 17.87 4.58 -3.04
CA LEU A 192 16.56 4.87 -3.62
C LEU A 192 16.55 6.17 -4.43
N ASP A 193 16.07 6.07 -5.67
CA ASP A 193 15.68 7.23 -6.45
C ASP A 193 14.36 7.86 -5.97
N VAL A 194 14.02 9.05 -6.48
CA VAL A 194 12.81 9.79 -6.09
C VAL A 194 11.51 9.00 -6.37
N ASN A 195 11.43 8.26 -7.48
CA ASN A 195 10.25 7.46 -7.79
C ASN A 195 10.13 6.25 -6.87
N GLN A 196 11.26 5.64 -6.49
CA GLN A 196 11.31 4.57 -5.51
C GLN A 196 10.90 5.09 -4.12
N LEU A 197 11.41 6.25 -3.68
CA LEU A 197 10.97 6.89 -2.42
C LEU A 197 9.45 7.09 -2.39
N LYS A 198 8.88 7.67 -3.46
CA LYS A 198 7.42 7.82 -3.61
C LYS A 198 6.69 6.48 -3.52
N LEU A 199 7.22 5.44 -4.15
CA LEU A 199 6.67 4.09 -4.10
C LEU A 199 6.62 3.55 -2.67
N HIS A 200 7.74 3.66 -1.94
CA HIS A 200 7.86 3.18 -0.57
C HIS A 200 6.90 3.93 0.38
N LEU A 201 6.75 5.24 0.23
CA LEU A 201 5.78 6.01 1.00
C LEU A 201 4.34 5.65 0.62
N TYR A 202 4.05 5.50 -0.67
CA TYR A 202 2.73 5.17 -1.19
C TYR A 202 2.20 3.80 -0.72
N ILE A 203 3.05 2.76 -0.72
CA ILE A 203 2.62 1.42 -0.26
C ILE A 203 2.29 1.41 1.23
N ARG A 204 2.93 2.29 2.02
CA ARG A 204 2.69 2.52 3.46
C ARG A 204 1.59 3.56 3.72
N LYS A 205 0.98 4.11 2.67
CA LYS A 205 -0.11 5.11 2.74
C LYS A 205 0.29 6.44 3.37
N LEU A 206 1.57 6.80 3.21
CA LEU A 206 2.13 8.07 3.67
C LEU A 206 1.97 9.14 2.60
N ASN A 207 1.45 10.31 2.98
CA ASN A 207 1.27 11.44 2.07
C ASN A 207 2.60 12.15 1.83
N TYR A 208 3.00 12.24 0.56
CA TYR A 208 4.24 12.89 0.11
C TYR A 208 4.00 14.05 -0.88
N ALA A 209 2.76 14.54 -1.03
CA ALA A 209 2.37 15.48 -2.09
C ALA A 209 3.20 16.78 -2.17
N LYS A 210 3.73 17.23 -1.04
CA LYS A 210 4.48 18.48 -0.90
C LYS A 210 5.89 18.26 -0.34
N MET A 211 6.45 17.07 -0.54
CA MET A 211 7.78 16.70 -0.03
C MET A 211 8.79 16.66 -1.17
N ASP A 212 9.98 17.18 -0.90
CA ASP A 212 11.18 16.91 -1.69
C ASP A 212 11.79 15.55 -1.33
N ALA A 213 12.87 15.18 -2.01
CA ALA A 213 13.54 13.89 -1.80
C ALA A 213 14.08 13.71 -0.37
N GLU A 214 14.64 14.76 0.21
CA GLU A 214 15.22 14.74 1.56
C GLU A 214 14.14 14.52 2.62
N ASN A 215 13.01 15.23 2.52
CA ASN A 215 11.88 15.05 3.41
C ASN A 215 11.23 13.67 3.25
N MET A 216 11.14 13.15 2.02
CA MET A 216 10.65 11.79 1.76
C MET A 216 11.56 10.73 2.40
N GLN A 217 12.87 10.89 2.26
CA GLN A 217 13.86 9.98 2.84
C GLN A 217 13.85 10.05 4.37
N SER A 218 13.77 11.26 4.95
CA SER A 218 13.65 11.47 6.40
C SER A 218 12.37 10.83 6.97
N LEU A 219 11.25 10.96 6.26
CA LEU A 219 9.99 10.35 6.66
C LEU A 219 10.07 8.82 6.61
N LEU A 220 10.61 8.26 5.54
CA LEU A 220 10.79 6.81 5.40
C LEU A 220 11.75 6.26 6.46
N ASN A 221 12.84 6.98 6.76
CA ASN A 221 13.76 6.65 7.84
C ASN A 221 13.04 6.55 9.19
N LYS A 222 12.29 7.59 9.58
CA LYS A 222 11.49 7.60 10.82
C LYS A 222 10.47 6.45 10.85
N TRP A 223 9.83 6.16 9.71
CA TRP A 223 8.92 5.04 9.60
C TRP A 223 9.63 3.71 9.88
N LEU A 224 10.76 3.43 9.22
CA LEU A 224 11.49 2.18 9.39
C LEU A 224 12.03 2.02 10.82
N GLN A 225 12.49 3.10 11.44
CA GLN A 225 12.99 3.10 12.82
C GLN A 225 11.92 2.78 13.86
N HIS A 226 10.68 3.26 13.66
CA HIS A 226 9.63 3.19 14.69
C HIS A 226 8.52 2.21 14.40
N CYS A 227 8.20 1.96 13.12
CA CYS A 227 7.05 1.15 12.72
C CYS A 227 7.41 -0.33 12.47
N SER A 228 8.66 -0.66 12.13
CA SER A 228 9.09 -2.04 11.85
C SER A 228 8.86 -2.98 13.03
N THR A 229 8.97 -2.48 14.26
CA THR A 229 8.83 -3.25 15.51
C THR A 229 7.44 -3.16 16.13
N LEU A 230 6.48 -2.45 15.50
CA LEU A 230 5.13 -2.34 16.05
C LEU A 230 4.43 -3.70 16.05
N PRO A 231 3.54 -3.97 17.03
CA PRO A 231 2.60 -5.06 16.90
C PRO A 231 1.77 -4.91 15.62
N PRO A 232 1.47 -5.99 14.87
CA PRO A 232 0.70 -5.89 13.62
C PRO A 232 -0.66 -5.19 13.80
N SER A 233 -1.31 -5.42 14.95
CA SER A 233 -2.57 -4.75 15.31
C SER A 233 -2.45 -3.24 15.39
N THR A 234 -1.31 -2.72 15.85
CA THR A 234 -1.01 -1.27 15.90
C THR A 234 -0.57 -0.75 14.54
N TYR A 235 0.26 -1.51 13.83
CA TYR A 235 0.78 -1.14 12.51
C TYR A 235 -0.35 -0.87 11.50
N VAL A 236 -1.45 -1.61 11.57
CA VAL A 236 -2.66 -1.38 10.75
C VAL A 236 -3.14 0.07 10.80
N TYR A 237 -3.06 0.72 11.96
CA TYR A 237 -3.53 2.09 12.16
C TYR A 237 -2.43 3.14 11.99
N ALA A 238 -1.16 2.73 11.95
CA ALA A 238 -0.02 3.65 11.95
C ALA A 238 -0.10 4.75 10.86
N PRO A 239 -0.44 4.45 9.59
CA PRO A 239 -0.54 5.50 8.57
C PRO A 239 -1.60 6.56 8.89
N PHE A 240 -2.69 6.17 9.55
CA PHE A 240 -3.73 7.11 10.01
C PHE A 240 -3.21 7.93 11.20
N LEU A 241 -2.68 7.27 12.22
CA LEU A 241 -2.30 7.90 13.48
C LEU A 241 -1.24 9.01 13.32
N ILE A 242 -0.29 8.86 12.38
CA ILE A 242 0.82 9.82 12.22
C ILE A 242 0.55 10.95 11.22
N GLN A 243 -0.55 10.91 10.47
CA GLN A 243 -0.78 11.89 9.40
C GLN A 243 -2.17 12.49 9.38
N ALA A 244 -3.14 11.90 10.08
CA ALA A 244 -4.49 12.42 10.10
C ALA A 244 -4.53 13.81 10.74
N LYS A 245 -5.22 14.73 10.07
CA LYS A 245 -5.47 16.10 10.53
C LYS A 245 -6.95 16.36 10.30
N PHE A 246 -7.64 16.84 11.32
CA PHE A 246 -9.08 17.07 11.32
C PHE A 246 -9.40 18.43 11.91
#